data_AF-A0A661LG34-F1
#
_entry.id   AF-A0A661LG34-F1
#
_cell.length_a   1.000
_cell.length_b   1.000
_cell.length_c   1.000
_cell.angle_alpha   90.00
_cell.angle_beta   90.00
_cell.angle_gamma   90.00
#
_symmetry.space_group_name_H-M   'P 1'
#
loop_
_entity.id
_entity.type
_entity.pdbx_description
1 polymer ?
#
loop_
_entity_poly.entity_id
_entity_poly.type
_entity_poly.pdbx_seq_one_letter_code
_entity_poly.pdbx_strand_id
1 'polypeptide(L)' 'MCEASAYVIQDGKDSLILENVDELNKEGDTIKRTNLFGDQGVLEAQKNEFHC' A
#
# COMPACT_ATOMS: atom_id res chain seq x y z
N MET A 1 -18.69 -1.62 3.97
CA MET A 1 -17.34 -2.09 4.37
C MET A 1 -16.51 -1.90 3.12
N CYS A 2 -15.62 -0.91 3.11
CA CYS A 2 -14.80 -0.61 1.94
C CYS A 2 -13.46 -1.27 2.21
N GLU A 3 -13.16 -2.33 1.48
CA GLU A 3 -11.91 -3.08 1.61
C GLU A 3 -10.91 -2.48 0.63
N ALA A 4 -9.79 -1.97 1.14
CA ALA A 4 -8.74 -1.37 0.33
C ALA A 4 -7.62 -2.38 0.06
N SER A 5 -7.04 -2.32 -1.13
CA SER A 5 -5.88 -3.13 -1.54
C SER A 5 -4.77 -2.21 -2.04
N ALA A 6 -3.54 -2.50 -1.63
CA ALA A 6 -2.36 -1.78 -2.09
C ALA A 6 -1.72 -2.53 -3.27
N TYR A 7 -1.37 -1.76 -4.30
CA TYR A 7 -0.66 -2.23 -5.49
C TYR A 7 0.60 -1.39 -5.69
N VAL A 8 1.63 -2.00 -6.29
CA VAL A 8 2.78 -1.28 -6.85
C VAL A 8 2.75 -1.43 -8.36
N ILE A 9 2.92 -0.31 -9.06
CA ILE A 9 3.07 -0.31 -10.51
C ILE A 9 4.57 -0.33 -10.80
N GLN A 10 5.05 -1.45 -11.31
CA GLN A 10 6.45 -1.60 -11.70
C GLN A 10 6.50 -2.16 -13.12
N ASP A 11 7.25 -1.52 -14.01
CA ASP A 11 7.33 -1.91 -15.43
C ASP A 11 5.96 -1.92 -16.15
N GLY A 12 5.05 -1.03 -15.74
CA GLY A 12 3.69 -0.96 -16.28
C GLY A 12 2.78 -2.12 -15.86
N LYS A 13 3.17 -2.92 -14.87
CA LYS A 13 2.35 -3.99 -14.29
C LYS A 13 2.00 -3.69 -12.84
N ASP A 14 0.72 -3.84 -12.53
CA ASP A 14 0.18 -3.80 -11.17
C ASP A 14 0.52 -5.10 -10.46
N SER A 15 1.26 -5.01 -9.36
CA SER A 15 1.52 -6.13 -8.45
C SER A 15 0.85 -5.86 -7.12
N LEU A 16 -0.05 -6.75 -6.72
CA LEU A 16 -0.68 -6.72 -5.40
C LEU A 16 0.38 -6.99 -4.34
N ILE A 17 0.45 -6.11 -3.34
CA ILE A 17 1.46 -6.18 -2.28
C ILE A 17 0.84 -6.24 -0.89
N LEU A 18 -0.42 -5.81 -0.72
CA LEU A 18 -1.14 -5.96 0.52
C LEU A 18 -2.64 -5.90 0.28
N GLU A 19 -3.38 -6.88 0.80
CA GLU A 19 -4.84 -6.89 0.82
C GLU A 19 -5.36 -6.43 2.19
N ASN A 20 -6.62 -6.01 2.25
CA ASN A 20 -7.29 -5.62 3.49
C ASN A 20 -6.54 -4.52 4.23
N VAL A 21 -6.05 -3.50 3.50
CA VAL A 21 -5.27 -2.42 4.08
C VAL A 21 -6.14 -1.62 5.05
N ASP A 22 -5.64 -1.46 6.27
CA ASP A 22 -6.28 -0.71 7.35
C ASP A 22 -5.63 0.67 7.49
N GLU A 23 -4.29 0.70 7.51
CA GLU A 23 -3.51 1.92 7.71
C GLU A 23 -2.38 2.08 6.67
N LEU A 24 -2.19 3.32 6.24
CA LEU A 24 -1.17 3.73 5.27
C LEU A 24 -0.49 5.01 5.77
N ASN A 25 0.78 4.91 6.13
CA ASN A 25 1.56 6.01 6.69
C ASN A 25 2.74 6.32 5.75
N LYS A 26 2.79 7.55 5.20
CA LYS A 26 3.90 8.01 4.37
C LYS A 26 4.88 8.83 5.21
N GLU A 27 6.15 8.45 5.19
CA GLU A 27 7.26 9.20 5.76
C GLU A 27 8.33 9.42 4.69
N GLY A 28 8.38 10.62 4.13
CA GLY A 28 9.26 10.93 2.99
C GLY A 28 8.95 10.06 1.78
N ASP A 29 9.94 9.32 1.30
CA ASP A 29 9.83 8.36 0.19
C ASP A 29 9.42 6.95 0.66
N THR A 30 9.23 6.75 1.97
CA THR A 30 8.85 5.46 2.55
C THR A 30 7.36 5.44 2.88
N ILE A 31 6.70 4.33 2.56
CA ILE A 31 5.30 4.05 2.87
C ILE A 31 5.25 2.82 3.76
N LYS A 32 4.74 3.00 4.98
CA LYS A 32 4.42 1.95 5.93
C LYS A 32 2.94 1.59 5.77
N ARG A 33 2.64 0.30 5.72
CA ARG A 33 1.29 -0.23 5.53
C ARG A 33 0.99 -1.27 6.58
N THR A 34 -0.25 -1.31 7.02
CA THR A 34 -0.73 -2.35 7.92
C THR A 34 -2.10 -2.81 7.45
N ASN A 35 -2.34 -4.12 7.43
CA ASN A 35 -3.63 -4.68 7.10
C ASN A 35 -4.46 -5.00 8.36
N LEU A 36 -5.74 -5.34 8.15
CA LEU A 36 -6.68 -5.70 9.21
C LEU A 36 -6.24 -6.91 10.06
N PHE A 37 -5.28 -7.71 9.57
CA PHE A 37 -4.75 -8.89 10.26
C PHE A 37 -3.45 -8.59 11.04
N GLY A 38 -2.98 -7.34 11.03
CA GLY A 38 -1.75 -6.91 11.69
C GLY A 38 -0.47 -7.18 10.89
N ASP A 39 -0.58 -7.60 9.62
CA ASP A 39 0.56 -7.74 8.72
C ASP A 39 1.07 -6.34 8.32
N GLN A 40 2.38 -6.13 8.42
CA GLN A 40 3.01 -4.83 8.19
C GLN A 40 4.04 -4.92 7.06
N GLY A 41 4.01 -3.91 6.18
CA GLY A 41 4.95 -3.81 5.07
C GLY A 41 5.51 -2.39 4.93
N VAL A 42 6.79 -2.30 4.58
CA VAL A 42 7.46 -1.04 4.27
C VAL A 42 7.87 -1.06 2.80
N LEU A 43 7.58 0.01 2.07
CA LEU A 43 7.94 0.17 0.67
C LEU A 43 8.44 1.57 0.41
N GLU A 44 9.53 1.69 -0.34
CA GLU A 44 9.96 2.97 -0.89
C GLU A 44 9.24 3.22 -2.22
N ALA A 45 8.55 4.36 -2.32
CA ALA A 45 7.79 4.73 -3.51
C ALA A 45 7.84 6.25 -3.74
N GLN A 46 8.22 6.63 -4.96
CA GLN A 46 8.34 8.04 -5.35
C GLN A 46 6.97 8.73 -5.54
N LYS A 47 5.97 7.98 -6.02
CA LYS A 47 4.58 8.45 -6.18
C LYS A 47 3.63 7.51 -5.49
N ASN A 48 2.59 8.08 -4.89
CA ASN A 48 1.49 7.35 -4.29
C ASN A 48 0.16 7.99 -4.68
N GLU A 49 -0.81 7.14 -5.02
CA GLU A 49 -2.17 7.51 -5.37
C GLU A 49 -3.13 6.62 -4.58
N PHE A 50 -4.22 7.21 -4.07
CA PHE A 50 -5.22 6.50 -3.28
C PHE A 50 -6.55 6.56 -4.02
N HIS A 51 -7.11 5.39 -4.30
CA HIS A 51 -8.47 5.22 -4.78
C HIS A 51 -9.25 4.45 -3.71
N CYS A 52 -10.34 5.04 -3.23
CA CYS A 52 -11.31 4.38 -2.35
C CYS A 52 -12.43 3.75 -3.18
#